data_AF-X1C0I2-F1
#
_entry.id   AF-X1C0I2-F1
#
_cell.length_a   1.000
_cell.length_b   1.000
_cell.length_c   1.000
_cell.angle_alpha   90.00
_cell.angle_beta   90.00
_cell.angle_gamma   90.00
#
_symmetry.space_group_name_H-M   'P 1'
#
loop_
_entity.id
_entity.type
_entity.pdbx_description
1 polymer ?
#
loop_
_entity_poly.entity_id
_entity_poly.type
_entity_poly.pdbx_seq_one_letter_code
_entity_poly.pdbx_strand_id
1 'polypeptide(L)'
;VPTSADNFGRPNANPPDIVDIDNLTLYAFTLNTDLLTVKFPVPSDYVSGDITFNVIWTNDGGVDDNGLFVKWQLGYQVGSPGDVISGSHANSPKTVEDAYGSDLGWVETHTEAMTIAAADFAGKQCIFAKLMAITPVGAALTCEPHLVGMCYTYTAYVNQ
;
A
#
# COMPACT_ATOMS: atom_id res chain seq x y z
N VAL A 1 25.44 -2.03 -10.40
CA VAL A 1 24.12 -2.65 -10.14
C VAL A 1 23.30 -1.63 -9.38
N PRO A 2 22.05 -1.30 -9.77
CA PRO A 2 21.20 -0.39 -9.01
C PRO A 2 21.02 -0.91 -7.58
N THR A 3 20.99 -0.01 -6.59
CA THR A 3 20.68 -0.38 -5.20
C THR A 3 19.21 -0.79 -5.09
N SER A 4 18.82 -1.53 -4.06
CA SER A 4 17.45 -2.04 -3.96
C SER A 4 16.40 -0.97 -3.74
N ALA A 5 16.73 0.18 -3.13
CA ALA A 5 15.78 1.29 -3.01
C ALA A 5 15.41 1.87 -4.38
N ASP A 6 16.37 1.94 -5.32
CA ASP A 6 16.08 2.28 -6.71
C ASP A 6 15.14 1.26 -7.36
N ASN A 7 15.26 -0.02 -7.01
CA ASN A 7 14.35 -1.06 -7.51
C ASN A 7 12.93 -0.93 -6.94
N PHE A 8 12.78 -0.50 -5.69
CA PHE A 8 11.46 -0.14 -5.17
C PHE A 8 10.88 1.04 -5.94
N GLY A 9 11.70 2.00 -6.36
CA GLY A 9 11.28 3.21 -7.05
C GLY A 9 11.11 3.13 -8.58
N ARG A 10 11.26 1.95 -9.19
CA ARG A 10 11.13 1.73 -10.65
C ARG A 10 9.71 1.29 -11.03
N PRO A 11 9.29 1.51 -12.28
CA PRO A 11 8.08 0.88 -12.81
C PRO A 11 8.15 -0.65 -12.64
N ASN A 12 7.05 -1.25 -12.19
CA ASN A 12 6.95 -2.69 -12.04
C ASN A 12 6.78 -3.37 -13.40
N ALA A 13 7.26 -4.61 -13.52
CA ALA A 13 7.05 -5.41 -14.74
C ALA A 13 5.59 -5.85 -14.89
N ASN A 14 4.87 -5.96 -13.77
CA ASN A 14 3.46 -6.29 -13.68
C ASN A 14 2.75 -5.15 -12.92
N PRO A 15 2.50 -3.99 -13.55
CA PRO A 15 1.68 -2.96 -12.94
C PRO A 15 0.21 -3.44 -12.89
N PRO A 16 -0.60 -2.97 -11.92
CA PRO A 16 -2.04 -3.20 -11.95
C PRO A 16 -2.68 -2.53 -13.17
N ASP A 17 -3.81 -3.07 -13.60
CA ASP A 17 -4.61 -2.46 -14.66
C ASP A 17 -5.25 -1.15 -14.18
N ILE A 18 -5.50 -0.23 -15.10
CA ILE A 18 -6.15 1.05 -14.82
C ILE A 18 -7.58 0.98 -15.34
N VAL A 19 -8.55 1.23 -14.46
CA VAL A 19 -9.98 1.23 -14.78
C VAL A 19 -10.63 2.55 -14.37
N ASP A 20 -11.57 3.05 -15.16
CA ASP A 20 -12.30 4.28 -14.88
C ASP A 20 -13.77 4.00 -14.58
N ILE A 21 -14.24 4.45 -13.41
CA ILE A 21 -15.60 4.16 -12.90
C ILE A 21 -16.14 5.40 -12.22
N ASP A 22 -17.32 5.85 -12.64
CA ASP A 22 -17.98 7.05 -12.10
C ASP A 22 -17.06 8.30 -12.06
N ASN A 23 -16.16 8.41 -13.03
CA ASN A 23 -15.09 9.43 -13.14
C ASN A 23 -13.97 9.33 -12.10
N LEU A 24 -13.83 8.18 -11.44
CA LEU A 24 -12.70 7.81 -10.60
C LEU A 24 -11.79 6.85 -11.35
N THR A 25 -10.49 7.15 -11.39
CA THR A 25 -9.48 6.22 -11.89
C THR A 25 -9.04 5.32 -10.74
N LEU A 26 -9.19 4.01 -10.92
CA LEU A 26 -8.85 2.97 -9.94
C LEU A 26 -7.76 2.06 -10.51
N TYR A 27 -7.06 1.36 -9.62
CA TYR A 27 -6.09 0.32 -10.00
C TYR A 27 -6.63 -1.07 -9.67
N ALA A 28 -6.78 -1.91 -10.69
CA ALA A 28 -7.25 -3.28 -10.55
C ALA A 28 -6.09 -4.26 -10.36
N PHE A 29 -6.15 -5.08 -9.31
CA PHE A 29 -5.06 -5.99 -8.95
C PHE A 29 -5.45 -7.45 -9.16
N THR A 30 -4.61 -8.18 -9.89
CA THR A 30 -4.54 -9.63 -9.81
C THR A 30 -3.78 -10.04 -8.56
N LEU A 31 -4.41 -10.86 -7.71
CA LEU A 31 -3.80 -11.37 -6.48
C LEU A 31 -2.44 -12.03 -6.74
N ASN A 32 -1.49 -11.74 -5.87
CA ASN A 32 -0.11 -12.26 -5.90
C ASN A 32 0.69 -11.95 -7.17
N THR A 33 0.21 -11.05 -8.04
CA THR A 33 0.90 -10.72 -9.30
C THR A 33 1.27 -9.26 -9.38
N ASP A 34 0.28 -8.38 -9.23
CA ASP A 34 0.44 -6.98 -9.61
C ASP A 34 1.05 -6.14 -8.49
N LEU A 35 1.83 -5.15 -8.89
CA LEU A 35 2.63 -4.33 -7.99
C LEU A 35 2.45 -2.85 -8.31
N LEU A 36 2.10 -2.06 -7.29
CA LEU A 36 2.10 -0.61 -7.36
C LEU A 36 3.21 -0.05 -6.48
N THR A 37 4.06 0.81 -7.05
CA THR A 37 5.06 1.54 -6.28
C THR A 37 4.57 2.96 -6.03
N VAL A 38 4.66 3.42 -4.77
CA VAL A 38 4.45 4.81 -4.41
C VAL A 38 5.65 5.31 -3.61
N LYS A 39 6.08 6.54 -3.89
CA LYS A 39 7.18 7.20 -3.18
C LYS A 39 6.59 8.23 -2.23
N PHE A 40 6.85 8.05 -0.95
CA PHE A 40 6.44 9.00 0.08
C PHE A 40 7.68 9.73 0.57
N PRO A 41 7.90 11.00 0.18
CA PRO A 41 8.88 11.82 0.88
C PRO A 41 8.46 11.91 2.34
N VAL A 42 9.41 11.84 3.28
CA VAL A 42 9.09 12.16 4.67
C VAL A 42 8.63 13.63 4.70
N PRO A 43 7.42 13.94 5.20
CA PRO A 43 6.92 15.30 5.22
C PRO A 43 7.87 16.24 5.96
N SER A 44 8.04 17.46 5.45
CA SER A 44 8.95 18.44 6.05
C SER A 44 8.53 18.87 7.46
N ASP A 45 7.26 18.69 7.80
CA ASP A 45 6.66 19.00 9.09
C ASP A 45 6.53 17.78 10.01
N TYR A 46 7.05 16.61 9.62
CA TYR A 46 7.10 15.43 10.48
C TYR A 46 7.90 15.71 11.76
N VAL A 47 7.34 15.31 12.90
CA VAL A 47 7.93 15.56 14.24
C VAL A 47 8.51 14.28 14.82
N SER A 48 7.68 13.26 14.98
CA SER A 48 7.99 12.05 15.73
C SER A 48 6.93 10.98 15.51
N GLY A 49 7.21 9.79 16.04
CA GLY A 49 6.24 8.70 16.07
C GLY A 49 6.16 7.94 14.75
N ASP A 50 5.30 6.94 14.75
CA ASP A 50 5.22 6.03 13.63
C ASP A 50 4.52 6.69 12.43
N ILE A 51 4.82 6.14 11.26
CA ILE A 51 4.11 6.44 10.03
C ILE A 51 3.12 5.30 9.78
N THR A 52 1.89 5.62 9.40
CA THR A 52 0.90 4.60 9.06
C THR A 52 0.34 4.76 7.66
N PHE A 53 -0.03 3.64 7.07
CA PHE A 53 -0.68 3.55 5.77
C PHE A 53 -1.97 2.75 5.89
N ASN A 54 -3.08 3.25 5.34
CA ASN A 54 -4.27 2.46 5.11
C ASN A 54 -4.64 2.48 3.63
N VAL A 55 -5.20 1.36 3.17
CA VAL A 55 -5.60 1.17 1.79
C VAL A 55 -7.10 1.44 1.69
N ILE A 56 -7.48 2.26 0.72
CA ILE A 56 -8.87 2.54 0.37
C ILE A 56 -9.17 1.72 -0.88
N TRP A 57 -10.11 0.80 -0.79
CA TRP A 57 -10.34 -0.21 -1.83
C TRP A 57 -11.80 -0.60 -1.95
N THR A 58 -12.13 -1.27 -3.05
CA THR A 58 -13.44 -1.88 -3.31
C THR A 58 -13.26 -3.18 -4.10
N ASN A 59 -14.28 -4.04 -4.14
CA ASN A 59 -14.36 -5.12 -5.13
C ASN A 59 -14.65 -4.56 -6.55
N ASP A 60 -14.70 -5.42 -7.56
CA ASP A 60 -15.03 -5.06 -8.95
C ASP A 60 -16.55 -4.92 -9.22
N GLY A 61 -17.38 -5.05 -8.20
CA GLY A 61 -18.83 -5.07 -8.25
C GLY A 61 -19.50 -6.03 -9.25
N GLY A 62 -18.75 -6.97 -9.82
CA GLY A 62 -19.25 -7.97 -10.76
C GLY A 62 -19.87 -9.19 -10.08
N VAL A 63 -19.54 -9.41 -8.80
CA VAL A 63 -19.95 -10.57 -7.99
C VAL A 63 -20.22 -10.18 -6.54
N ASP A 64 -21.07 -10.97 -5.86
CA ASP A 64 -21.29 -10.87 -4.42
C ASP A 64 -20.14 -11.57 -3.68
N ASP A 65 -19.21 -10.76 -3.19
CA ASP A 65 -18.06 -11.17 -2.38
C ASP A 65 -18.28 -10.85 -0.89
N ASN A 66 -19.52 -10.69 -0.43
CA ASN A 66 -19.82 -10.38 0.97
C ASN A 66 -19.24 -11.45 1.92
N GLY A 67 -18.47 -10.99 2.91
CA GLY A 67 -17.77 -11.83 3.87
C GLY A 67 -16.50 -12.50 3.34
N LEU A 68 -16.10 -12.22 2.10
CA LEU A 68 -14.81 -12.63 1.55
C LEU A 68 -13.74 -11.58 1.83
N PHE A 69 -12.48 -11.98 1.69
CA PHE A 69 -11.35 -11.20 2.19
C PHE A 69 -10.41 -10.78 1.08
N VAL A 70 -9.77 -9.64 1.30
CA VAL A 70 -8.54 -9.24 0.60
C VAL A 70 -7.44 -9.05 1.63
N LYS A 71 -6.21 -9.37 1.24
CA LYS A 71 -5.04 -9.06 2.05
C LYS A 71 -4.11 -8.15 1.27
N TRP A 72 -3.77 -7.02 1.87
CA TRP A 72 -2.82 -6.06 1.31
C TRP A 72 -1.45 -6.26 1.95
N GLN A 73 -0.41 -6.24 1.12
CA GLN A 73 0.98 -6.32 1.55
C GLN A 73 1.72 -5.05 1.15
N LEU A 74 2.22 -4.33 2.14
CA LEU A 74 3.08 -3.17 1.98
C LEU A 74 4.53 -3.57 2.21
N GLY A 75 5.25 -3.80 1.11
CA GLY A 75 6.71 -3.85 1.15
C GLY A 75 7.27 -2.44 1.24
N TYR A 76 8.32 -2.24 2.05
CA TYR A 76 8.98 -0.94 2.10
C TYR A 76 10.49 -1.03 2.23
N GLN A 77 11.11 0.08 1.87
CA GLN A 77 12.50 0.36 2.10
C GLN A 77 12.71 1.83 2.42
N VAL A 78 13.73 2.14 3.21
CA VAL A 78 14.05 3.50 3.64
C VAL A 78 15.42 3.91 3.10
N GLY A 79 15.61 5.19 2.83
CA GLY A 79 16.88 5.66 2.30
C GLY A 79 17.10 7.16 2.33
N SER A 80 18.37 7.52 2.25
CA SER A 80 18.89 8.87 2.00
C SER A 80 19.81 8.86 0.77
N PRO A 81 20.04 10.02 0.13
CA PRO A 81 21.02 10.16 -0.93
C PRO A 81 22.38 9.59 -0.52
N GLY A 82 22.92 8.67 -1.31
CA GLY A 82 24.21 8.02 -1.06
C GLY A 82 24.15 6.72 -0.25
N ASP A 83 23.00 6.32 0.30
CA ASP A 83 22.86 5.02 0.97
C ASP A 83 23.03 3.85 0.00
N VAL A 84 23.80 2.84 0.40
CA VAL A 84 23.83 1.54 -0.27
C VAL A 84 22.74 0.67 0.34
N ILE A 85 21.67 0.44 -0.41
CA ILE A 85 20.48 -0.27 0.06
C ILE A 85 20.35 -1.58 -0.72
N SER A 86 20.03 -2.68 -0.04
CA SER A 86 19.79 -4.00 -0.66
C SER A 86 18.54 -4.66 -0.07
N GLY A 87 17.76 -5.37 -0.90
CA GLY A 87 16.49 -6.00 -0.52
C GLY A 87 15.42 -5.06 0.04
N SER A 88 14.48 -5.66 0.77
CA SER A 88 13.45 -4.98 1.58
C SER A 88 14.00 -4.58 2.95
N HIS A 89 13.32 -3.66 3.64
CA HIS A 89 13.65 -3.37 5.04
C HIS A 89 13.49 -4.63 5.92
N ALA A 90 14.26 -4.76 7.01
CA ALA A 90 14.21 -5.95 7.86
C ALA A 90 12.84 -6.17 8.53
N ASN A 91 12.12 -5.08 8.79
CA ASN A 91 10.78 -5.09 9.38
C ASN A 91 9.65 -5.06 8.32
N SER A 92 10.00 -5.27 7.04
CA SER A 92 9.09 -5.39 5.88
C SER A 92 8.88 -6.88 5.52
N PRO A 93 7.72 -7.27 4.97
CA PRO A 93 6.55 -6.43 4.69
C PRO A 93 5.66 -6.19 5.91
N LYS A 94 4.78 -5.19 5.80
CA LYS A 94 3.58 -5.07 6.63
C LYS A 94 2.40 -5.66 5.86
N THR A 95 1.43 -6.22 6.57
CA THR A 95 0.22 -6.77 5.96
C THR A 95 -1.01 -6.36 6.75
N VAL A 96 -2.11 -6.16 6.05
CA VAL A 96 -3.45 -6.01 6.63
C VAL A 96 -4.42 -6.88 5.85
N GLU A 97 -5.30 -7.57 6.57
CA GLU A 97 -6.38 -8.37 5.99
C GLU A 97 -7.70 -7.67 6.31
N ASP A 98 -8.57 -7.58 5.33
CA ASP A 98 -9.82 -6.82 5.41
C ASP A 98 -10.95 -7.59 4.72
N ALA A 99 -12.16 -7.44 5.24
CA ALA A 99 -13.33 -8.17 4.77
C ALA A 99 -14.23 -7.26 3.93
N TYR A 100 -14.72 -7.76 2.80
CA TYR A 100 -15.75 -7.07 2.04
C TYR A 100 -17.10 -7.26 2.75
N GLY A 101 -17.62 -6.19 3.36
CA GLY A 101 -18.77 -6.25 4.24
C GLY A 101 -20.13 -5.98 3.59
N SER A 102 -20.24 -6.07 2.26
CA SER A 102 -21.46 -5.71 1.52
C SER A 102 -21.77 -6.72 0.42
N ASP A 103 -23.07 -6.93 0.18
CA ASP A 103 -23.63 -7.61 -0.99
C ASP A 103 -23.76 -6.68 -2.21
N LEU A 104 -23.53 -5.38 -2.03
CA LEU A 104 -23.42 -4.41 -3.11
C LEU A 104 -21.99 -4.39 -3.62
N GLY A 105 -21.84 -4.30 -4.94
CA GLY A 105 -20.56 -3.97 -5.55
C GLY A 105 -20.14 -2.52 -5.33
N TRP A 106 -18.86 -2.23 -5.51
CA TRP A 106 -18.33 -0.85 -5.53
C TRP A 106 -18.39 -0.09 -4.20
N VAL A 107 -18.55 -0.80 -3.08
CA VAL A 107 -18.48 -0.21 -1.73
C VAL A 107 -17.04 0.09 -1.32
N GLU A 108 -16.79 1.37 -1.04
CA GLU A 108 -15.52 1.85 -0.50
C GLU A 108 -15.25 1.26 0.90
N THR A 109 -14.10 0.62 1.04
CA THR A 109 -13.61 0.00 2.27
C THR A 109 -12.27 0.62 2.65
N HIS A 110 -12.05 0.80 3.94
CA HIS A 110 -10.80 1.34 4.50
C HIS A 110 -10.19 0.30 5.41
N THR A 111 -8.98 -0.15 5.07
CA THR A 111 -8.28 -1.13 5.90
C THR A 111 -7.86 -0.54 7.24
N GLU A 112 -7.55 -1.40 8.21
CA GLU A 112 -6.71 -1.00 9.33
C GLU A 112 -5.33 -0.49 8.87
N ALA A 113 -4.62 0.17 9.78
CA ALA A 113 -3.33 0.79 9.53
C ALA A 113 -2.18 -0.23 9.48
N MET A 114 -1.36 -0.15 8.44
CA MET A 114 -0.03 -0.75 8.37
C MET A 114 1.01 0.25 8.89
N THR A 115 1.59 -0.07 10.04
CA THR A 115 2.50 0.83 10.76
C THR A 115 3.98 0.56 10.41
N ILE A 116 4.70 1.61 10.02
CA ILE A 116 6.15 1.66 9.95
C ILE A 116 6.67 2.41 11.18
N ALA A 117 7.47 1.73 11.99
CA ALA A 117 7.97 2.29 13.24
C ALA A 117 8.92 3.46 12.98
N ALA A 118 8.89 4.49 13.84
CA ALA A 118 9.79 5.66 13.74
C ALA A 118 11.27 5.27 13.62
N ALA A 119 11.66 4.21 14.35
CA ALA A 119 13.03 3.69 14.36
C ALA A 119 13.48 3.13 13.00
N ASP A 120 12.54 2.68 12.16
CA ASP A 120 12.86 2.08 10.86
C ASP A 120 13.36 3.14 9.86
N PHE A 121 12.92 4.39 9.98
CA PHE A 121 13.27 5.48 9.05
C PHE A 121 14.02 6.63 9.74
N ALA A 122 14.45 6.46 10.99
CA ALA A 122 15.21 7.47 11.72
C ALA A 122 16.48 7.88 10.94
N GLY A 123 16.62 9.18 10.67
CA GLY A 123 17.73 9.72 9.88
C GLY A 123 17.66 9.46 8.37
N LYS A 124 16.53 8.95 7.86
CA LYS A 124 16.28 8.72 6.43
C LYS A 124 15.39 9.82 5.84
N GLN A 125 15.49 10.03 4.52
CA GLN A 125 14.77 11.11 3.83
C GLN A 125 13.54 10.62 3.06
N CYS A 126 13.51 9.35 2.65
CA CYS A 126 12.44 8.78 1.84
C CYS A 126 12.02 7.40 2.34
N ILE A 127 10.72 7.13 2.22
CA ILE A 127 10.14 5.79 2.31
C ILE A 127 9.66 5.38 0.92
N PHE A 128 10.22 4.30 0.40
CA PHE A 128 9.80 3.68 -0.84
C PHE A 128 8.84 2.56 -0.50
N ALA A 129 7.58 2.70 -0.91
CA ALA A 129 6.52 1.74 -0.64
C ALA A 129 6.15 0.99 -1.92
N LYS A 130 5.89 -0.31 -1.77
CA LYS A 130 5.39 -1.19 -2.82
C LYS A 130 4.19 -1.97 -2.29
N LEU A 131 3.03 -1.72 -2.89
CA LEU A 131 1.76 -2.33 -2.55
C LEU A 131 1.44 -3.49 -3.48
N MET A 132 0.81 -4.51 -2.92
CA MET A 132 0.36 -5.72 -3.61
C MET A 132 -0.91 -6.24 -2.91
N ALA A 133 -1.89 -6.69 -3.69
CA ALA A 133 -2.95 -7.55 -3.17
C ALA A 133 -2.47 -9.01 -3.20
N ILE A 134 -2.61 -9.72 -2.09
CA ILE A 134 -2.17 -11.12 -1.92
C ILE A 134 -3.30 -11.98 -1.41
N THR A 135 -3.15 -13.30 -1.53
CA THR A 135 -4.15 -14.24 -1.00
C THR A 135 -4.28 -14.10 0.53
N PRO A 136 -5.49 -13.87 1.06
CA PRO A 136 -5.75 -13.85 2.50
C PRO A 136 -5.68 -15.25 3.11
N VAL A 137 -5.74 -15.33 4.44
CA VAL A 137 -5.84 -16.62 5.15
C VAL A 137 -7.23 -17.23 4.99
N GLY A 138 -8.26 -16.38 4.93
CA GLY A 138 -9.66 -16.75 4.71
C GLY A 138 -10.02 -17.03 3.25
N ALA A 139 -11.33 -17.10 2.98
CA ALA A 139 -11.84 -17.18 1.63
C ALA A 139 -11.56 -15.84 0.91
N ALA A 140 -10.74 -15.89 -0.14
CA ALA A 140 -10.39 -14.72 -0.92
C ALA A 140 -11.59 -14.20 -1.71
N LEU A 141 -11.57 -12.91 -2.03
CA LEU A 141 -12.41 -12.34 -3.10
C LEU A 141 -12.37 -13.25 -4.33
N THR A 142 -13.52 -13.42 -4.98
CA THR A 142 -13.58 -14.15 -6.25
C THR A 142 -13.30 -13.24 -7.44
N CYS A 143 -13.39 -11.93 -7.22
CA CYS A 143 -13.05 -10.89 -8.19
C CYS A 143 -11.74 -10.16 -7.90
N GLU A 144 -11.41 -9.19 -8.76
CA GLU A 144 -10.26 -8.31 -8.60
C GLU A 144 -10.53 -7.22 -7.54
N PRO A 145 -9.66 -7.06 -6.53
CA PRO A 145 -9.69 -5.89 -5.67
C PRO A 145 -9.21 -4.65 -6.44
N HIS A 146 -9.96 -3.56 -6.29
CA HIS A 146 -9.68 -2.27 -6.89
C HIS A 146 -9.22 -1.26 -5.83
N LEU A 147 -8.04 -0.69 -6.04
CA LEU A 147 -7.49 0.37 -5.21
C LEU A 147 -8.08 1.72 -5.64
N VAL A 148 -8.73 2.39 -4.69
CA VAL A 148 -9.21 3.77 -4.82
C VAL A 148 -8.10 4.75 -4.42
N GLY A 149 -7.35 4.41 -3.36
CA GLY A 149 -6.29 5.27 -2.87
C GLY A 149 -5.52 4.68 -1.70
N MET A 150 -4.46 5.38 -1.31
CA MET A 150 -3.68 5.03 -0.13
C MET A 150 -3.55 6.28 0.73
N CYS A 151 -4.02 6.20 1.97
CA CYS A 151 -3.90 7.28 2.92
C CYS A 151 -2.67 7.06 3.79
N TYR A 152 -1.95 8.14 4.05
CA TYR A 152 -0.72 8.19 4.82
C TYR A 152 -0.93 9.16 5.98
N THR A 153 -0.64 8.73 7.20
CA THR A 153 -0.77 9.58 8.40
C THR A 153 0.51 9.58 9.23
N TYR A 154 0.76 10.72 9.89
CA TYR A 154 1.96 10.99 10.67
C TYR A 154 1.68 12.09 11.69
N THR A 155 2.56 12.24 12.68
CA THR A 155 2.50 13.36 13.64
C THR A 155 3.26 14.56 13.08
N ALA A 156 2.55 15.66 12.84
CA ALA A 156 3.07 16.91 12.32
C ALA A 156 3.26 17.98 13.43
N TYR A 157 4.07 19.01 13.15
CA TYR A 157 4.11 20.20 13.99
C TYR A 157 2.75 20.90 13.97
N VAL A 158 2.23 21.28 15.14
CA VAL A 158 1.02 22.10 15.23
C VAL A 158 1.41 23.53 15.58
N ASN A 159 1.23 24.45 14.62
CA ASN A 159 1.38 25.91 14.75
C ASN A 159 2.79 26.43 15.10
N GLN A 160 3.57 26.84 14.10
CA GLN A 160 4.72 27.75 14.28
C GLN A 160 4.29 29.21 14.16
#